data_AF-A0A1C5LP31-F1
#
_entry.id   AF-A0A1C5LP31-F1
#
_cell.length_a   1.000
_cell.length_b   1.000
_cell.length_c   1.000
_cell.angle_alpha   90.00
_cell.angle_beta   90.00
_cell.angle_gamma   90.00
#
_symmetry.space_group_name_H-M   'P 1'
#
loop_
_entity.id
_entity.type
_entity.pdbx_description
1 polymer ?
#
loop_
_entity_poly.entity_id
_entity_poly.type
_entity_poly.pdbx_seq_one_letter_code
_entity_poly.pdbx_strand_id
1 'polypeptide(L)' 'MIVYHVARAKGGNGLNMGEVIAVDKASAHFGFLFIAEDKYINGLKKLNDVVHDAGDKTCIQLLQGGLAIDLD' A
#
# COMPACT_ATOMS: atom_id res chain seq x y z
N MET A 1 -7.48 -4.63 3.82
CA MET A 1 -6.47 -3.54 3.85
C MET A 1 -6.64 -2.64 5.08
N ILE A 2 -7.61 -1.71 5.15
CA ILE A 2 -7.72 -0.76 6.29
C ILE A 2 -7.87 -1.44 7.67
N VAL A 3 -8.88 -2.30 7.86
CA VAL A 3 -9.13 -2.97 9.15
C VAL A 3 -7.91 -3.76 9.63
N TYR A 4 -7.20 -4.40 8.69
CA TYR A 4 -5.97 -5.13 8.96
C TYR A 4 -4.86 -4.21 9.50
N HIS A 5 -4.59 -3.09 8.84
CA HIS A 5 -3.54 -2.16 9.29
C HIS A 5 -3.93 -1.44 10.59
N VAL A 6 -5.21 -1.14 10.84
CA VAL A 6 -5.67 -0.59 12.13
C VAL A 6 -5.46 -1.60 13.26
N ALA A 7 -5.72 -2.89 13.02
CA ALA A 7 -5.46 -3.93 14.02
C ALA A 7 -3.96 -4.02 14.38
N ARG A 8 -3.08 -3.93 13.37
CA ARG A 8 -1.62 -3.87 13.59
C ARG A 8 -1.20 -2.62 14.35
N ALA A 9 -1.80 -1.47 14.02
CA ALA A 9 -1.53 -0.21 14.69
C ALA A 9 -1.84 -0.28 16.19
N LYS A 10 -3.02 -0.81 16.54
CA LYS A 10 -3.41 -1.04 17.94
C LYS A 10 -2.50 -2.03 18.67
N GLY A 11 -1.78 -2.88 17.93
CA GLY A 11 -0.77 -3.79 18.47
C GLY A 11 0.59 -3.15 18.71
N GLY A 12 0.80 -1.88 18.37
CA GLY A 12 2.06 -1.15 18.57
C GLY A 12 3.15 -1.48 17.54
N ASN A 13 2.79 -1.62 16.26
CA ASN A 13 3.73 -1.98 15.20
C ASN A 13 4.69 -0.82 14.86
N GLY A 14 4.35 0.43 15.20
CA GLY A 14 5.12 1.65 14.94
C GLY A 14 5.06 2.10 13.48
N LEU A 15 5.36 1.19 12.55
CA LEU A 15 5.30 1.40 11.10
C LEU A 15 4.65 0.22 10.39
N ASN A 16 3.52 0.48 9.75
CA ASN A 16 2.85 -0.44 8.85
C ASN A 16 3.35 -0.24 7.41
N MET A 17 4.25 -1.11 6.96
CA MET A 17 4.56 -1.22 5.53
C MET A 17 3.41 -1.94 4.83
N GLY A 18 2.82 -1.29 3.83
CA GLY A 18 1.82 -1.86 2.94
C GLY A 18 2.44 -2.90 2.01
N GLU A 19 1.58 -3.65 1.33
CA GLU A 19 1.99 -4.56 0.26
C GLU A 19 2.72 -3.80 -0.85
N VAL A 20 3.43 -4.55 -1.68
CA VAL A 20 4.10 -4.02 -2.86
C VAL A 20 3.08 -3.46 -3.87
N ILE A 21 3.32 -2.24 -4.36
CA ILE A 21 2.35 -1.52 -5.20
C ILE A 21 2.99 -1.00 -6.49
N ALA A 22 2.42 -1.38 -7.63
CA ALA A 22 2.86 -0.94 -8.96
C ALA A 22 2.66 0.57 -9.16
N VAL A 23 3.70 1.23 -9.68
CA VAL A 23 3.73 2.69 -9.91
C VAL A 23 3.32 3.11 -11.32
N ASP A 24 3.28 2.16 -12.25
CA ASP A 24 2.79 2.34 -13.61
C ASP A 24 2.16 1.05 -14.15
N LYS A 25 1.49 1.14 -15.31
CA LYS A 25 0.79 0.00 -15.91
C LYS A 25 1.74 -1.11 -16.37
N ALA A 26 2.97 -0.78 -16.76
CA ALA A 26 3.96 -1.77 -17.19
C ALA A 26 4.50 -2.57 -15.99
N SER A 27 4.45 -1.98 -14.79
CA SER A 27 4.84 -2.59 -13.53
C SER A 27 3.75 -3.43 -12.87
N ALA A 28 2.53 -3.40 -13.42
CA ALA A 28 1.35 -3.98 -12.78
C ALA A 28 1.20 -5.46 -13.13
N HIS A 29 1.58 -6.34 -12.20
CA HIS A 29 1.25 -7.76 -12.28
C HIS A 29 -0.20 -8.05 -11.84
N PHE A 30 -0.80 -9.12 -12.35
CA PHE A 30 -2.16 -9.51 -11.98
C PHE A 30 -2.27 -9.78 -10.48
N GLY A 31 -3.26 -9.17 -9.82
CA GLY A 31 -3.48 -9.33 -8.39
C GLY A 31 -2.64 -8.43 -7.49
N PHE A 32 -1.71 -7.64 -8.02
CA PHE A 32 -0.95 -6.65 -7.25
C PHE A 32 -1.72 -5.34 -7.10
N LEU A 33 -1.40 -4.58 -6.04
CA LEU A 33 -1.93 -3.23 -5.87
C LEU A 33 -1.33 -2.28 -6.92
N PHE A 34 -2.06 -1.21 -7.23
CA PHE A 34 -1.71 -0.20 -8.22
C PHE A 34 -2.02 1.21 -7.70
N ILE A 35 -1.15 2.19 -7.96
CA ILE A 35 -1.30 3.58 -7.44
C ILE A 35 -1.21 4.68 -8.49
N ALA A 36 -1.04 4.37 -9.78
CA ALA A 36 -0.78 5.39 -10.79
C ALA A 36 -2.01 6.20 -11.25
N GLU A 37 -3.15 6.06 -10.58
CA GLU A 37 -4.40 6.78 -10.90
C GLU A 37 -4.96 7.51 -9.67
N ASP A 38 -5.46 8.72 -9.88
CA ASP A 38 -5.98 9.57 -8.79
C ASP A 38 -7.14 8.94 -8.00
N LYS A 39 -7.86 7.98 -8.60
CA LYS A 39 -8.96 7.25 -7.94
C LYS A 39 -8.51 6.54 -6.65
N TYR A 40 -7.20 6.25 -6.52
CA TYR A 40 -6.64 5.60 -5.35
C TYR A 40 -6.32 6.56 -4.19
N ILE A 41 -6.15 7.86 -4.47
CA ILE A 41 -5.71 8.86 -3.48
C ILE A 41 -6.63 8.88 -2.26
N ASN A 42 -7.94 8.90 -2.47
CA ASN A 42 -8.92 8.94 -1.36
C ASN A 42 -8.85 7.69 -0.47
N GLY A 43 -8.63 6.51 -1.06
CA GLY A 43 -8.48 5.26 -0.31
C GLY A 43 -7.21 5.22 0.53
N LEU A 44 -6.09 5.64 -0.06
CA LEU A 44 -4.78 5.70 0.61
C LEU A 44 -4.76 6.78 1.71
N LYS A 45 -5.37 7.93 1.45
CA LYS A 45 -5.55 8.96 2.47
C LYS A 45 -6.36 8.43 3.65
N LYS A 46 -7.49 7.78 3.39
CA LYS A 46 -8.31 7.18 4.45
C LYS A 46 -7.54 6.15 5.27
N LEU A 47 -6.76 5.28 4.62
CA LEU A 47 -5.88 4.34 5.32
C LEU A 47 -4.90 5.06 6.24
N ASN A 48 -4.22 6.08 5.70
CA ASN A 48 -3.21 6.82 6.44
C ASN A 48 -3.82 7.51 7.66
N ASP A 49 -4.94 8.21 7.46
CA ASP A 49 -5.66 8.93 8.51
C ASP A 49 -6.03 7.98 9.66
N VAL A 50 -6.68 6.84 9.38
CA VAL A 50 -7.13 5.92 10.45
C VAL A 50 -6.01 5.13 11.13
N VAL A 51 -4.88 4.88 10.43
CA VAL A 51 -3.70 4.26 11.06
C VAL A 51 -2.99 5.27 11.96
N HIS A 52 -2.90 6.53 11.52
CA HIS A 52 -2.33 7.61 12.30
C HIS A 52 -3.16 7.92 13.55
N ASP A 53 -4.49 7.89 13.44
CA ASP A 53 -5.39 8.03 14.59
C ASP A 53 -5.20 6.89 15.61
N ALA A 54 -4.77 5.71 15.16
CA ALA A 54 -4.43 4.58 16.02
C ALA A 54 -3.01 4.65 16.61
N GLY A 55 -2.23 5.69 16.31
CA GLY A 55 -0.91 5.95 16.91
C GLY A 55 0.30 5.49 16.08
N ASP A 56 0.08 4.86 14.92
CA ASP A 56 1.15 4.30 14.09
C ASP A 56 1.38 5.12 12.81
N LYS A 57 2.37 4.73 12.00
CA LYS A 57 2.65 5.29 10.66
C LYS A 57 2.38 4.28 9.55
N THR A 58 2.15 4.77 8.32
CA THR A 58 2.10 3.92 7.12
C THR A 58 3.28 4.20 6.19
N CYS A 59 3.67 3.20 5.41
CA CYS A 59 4.58 3.38 4.29
C CYS A 59 4.19 2.45 3.15
N ILE A 60 4.28 2.93 1.90
CA ILE A 60 3.98 2.15 0.70
C ILE A 60 5.30 1.67 0.09
N GLN A 61 5.40 0.38 -0.21
CA GLN A 61 6.49 -0.16 -1.01
C GLN A 61 6.16 0.00 -2.50
N LEU A 62 7.00 0.75 -3.21
CA LEU A 62 6.83 1.01 -4.65
C LEU A 62 7.45 -0.10 -5.49
N LEU A 63 6.73 -0.53 -6.53
CA LEU A 63 7.16 -1.53 -7.50
C LEU A 63 7.25 -0.94 -8.90
N GLN A 64 8.46 -0.99 -9.45
CA GLN A 64 8.73 -0.71 -10.86
C GLN A 64 8.65 -1.97 -11.74
N GLY A 65 8.57 -3.16 -11.13
CA GLY A 65 8.40 -4.42 -11.85
C GLY A 65 9.66 -4.93 -12.55
N GLY A 66 10.15 -4.21 -13.56
CA GLY A 66 11.28 -4.64 -14.40
C GLY A 66 11.10 -6.05 -14.95
N LEU A 67 12.19 -6.80 -15.07
CA LEU A 67 12.17 -8.18 -15.57
C LEU A 67 11.29 -9.13 -14.74
N ALA A 68 10.98 -8.80 -13.49
CA ALA A 68 10.16 -9.66 -12.65
C ALA A 68 8.71 -9.77 -13.13
N ILE A 69 8.21 -8.79 -13.89
CA ILE A 69 6.84 -8.81 -14.44
C ILE A 69 6.77 -9.62 -15.75
N ASP A 70 7.88 -9.72 -16.47
CA ASP A 70 7.98 -10.47 -17.74
C ASP A 70 8.21 -11.98 -17.53
N LEU A 71 8.49 -12.40 -16.29
CA LEU A 71 8.81 -13.78 -15.92
C LEU A 71 7.62 -14.57 -15.35
N ASP A 72 6.45 -13.94 -15.24
CA ASP A 72 5.18 -14.61 -14.91
C ASP A 72 4.49 -15.20 -16.16
#